data_AF-A0A0B5DFE1-F1
#
_entry.id   AF-A0A0B5DFE1-F1
#
_cell.length_a   1.000
_cell.length_b   1.000
_cell.length_c   1.000
_cell.angle_alpha   90.00
_cell.angle_beta   90.00
_cell.angle_gamma   90.00
#
_symmetry.space_group_name_H-M   'P 1'
#
loop_
_entity.id
_entity.type
_entity.pdbx_description
1 polymer ?
#
loop_
_entity_poly.entity_id
_entity_poly.type
_entity_poly.pdbx_seq_one_letter_code
_entity_poly.pdbx_strand_id
1 'polypeptide(L)'
;MGEIWYFALPVPYNTSSKPIEITKAAVEHIPSGIKVLEYGAYDLNETEGLPVLAKEGGPYTPEFAKLKNYAAKPVKVPAGKESTVFYLAKMKITAPPKETARKCRFEYEQGGRAYIQTLDCELDLKVAE
;
A
#
# COMPACT_ATOMS: atom_id res chain seq x y z
N MET A 1 14.49 -4.46 -16.91
CA MET A 1 14.08 -5.43 -15.87
C MET A 1 14.87 -5.19 -14.60
N GLY A 2 14.34 -5.53 -13.43
CA GLY A 2 14.96 -5.24 -12.13
C GLY A 2 14.55 -3.91 -11.52
N GLU A 3 13.70 -3.14 -12.20
CA GLU A 3 13.13 -1.91 -11.68
C GLU A 3 12.27 -2.15 -10.45
N ILE A 4 12.36 -1.22 -9.51
CA ILE A 4 11.58 -1.24 -8.28
C ILE A 4 10.55 -0.11 -8.34
N TRP A 5 9.32 -0.45 -8.01
CA TRP A 5 8.16 0.42 -8.00
C TRP A 5 7.46 0.36 -6.65
N TYR A 6 6.98 1.49 -6.17
CA TYR A 6 6.16 1.63 -4.98
C TYR A 6 4.71 1.87 -5.43
N PHE A 7 3.82 0.95 -5.06
CA PHE A 7 2.39 1.05 -5.34
C PHE A 7 1.64 1.39 -4.06
N ALA A 8 1.06 2.57 -3.98
CA ALA A 8 0.23 2.95 -2.83
C ALA A 8 -1.13 2.26 -2.89
N LEU A 9 -1.54 1.64 -1.79
CA LEU A 9 -2.87 1.09 -1.61
C LEU A 9 -3.86 2.22 -1.28
N PRO A 10 -5.17 2.03 -1.51
CA PRO A 10 -6.19 3.03 -1.17
C PRO A 10 -6.07 3.49 0.28
N VAL A 11 -6.18 4.80 0.52
CA VAL A 11 -6.15 5.37 1.86
C VAL A 11 -7.45 4.99 2.59
N PRO A 12 -7.37 4.30 3.75
CA PRO A 12 -8.57 3.84 4.43
C PRO A 12 -9.37 5.02 5.02
N TYR A 13 -10.66 5.09 4.71
CA TYR A 13 -11.64 5.95 5.38
C TYR A 13 -12.54 5.11 6.29
N ASN A 14 -12.51 5.38 7.60
CA ASN A 14 -13.32 4.66 8.57
C ASN A 14 -14.74 5.25 8.66
N THR A 15 -15.71 4.58 8.05
CA THR A 15 -17.12 5.00 8.03
C THR A 15 -17.88 4.66 9.32
N SER A 16 -17.29 3.90 10.23
CA SER A 16 -17.96 3.47 11.46
C SER A 16 -17.89 4.55 12.56
N SER A 17 -18.67 4.35 13.63
CA SER A 17 -18.68 5.23 14.80
C SER A 17 -17.59 4.95 15.84
N LYS A 18 -16.70 3.98 15.58
CA LYS A 18 -15.62 3.59 16.49
C LYS A 18 -14.28 3.60 15.75
N PRO A 19 -13.15 3.87 16.42
CA PRO A 19 -11.85 3.72 15.78
C PRO A 19 -11.62 2.28 15.33
N ILE A 20 -10.84 2.11 14.27
CA ILE A 20 -10.30 0.82 13.83
C ILE A 20 -8.77 0.84 13.99
N GLU A 21 -8.17 -0.33 14.09
CA GLU A 21 -6.73 -0.51 14.07
C GLU A 21 -6.35 -1.47 12.94
N ILE A 22 -5.75 -0.94 11.88
CA ILE A 22 -5.32 -1.73 10.73
C ILE A 22 -4.04 -2.44 11.10
N THR A 23 -4.07 -3.77 11.07
CA THR A 23 -2.97 -4.63 11.49
C THR A 23 -2.15 -5.13 10.31
N LYS A 24 -2.73 -5.19 9.11
CA LYS A 24 -2.04 -5.65 7.89
C LYS A 24 -2.68 -5.08 6.64
N ALA A 25 -1.86 -4.83 5.62
CA ALA A 25 -2.32 -4.55 4.26
C ALA A 25 -1.52 -5.39 3.26
N ALA A 26 -2.17 -5.81 2.17
CA ALA A 26 -1.54 -6.58 1.12
C ALA A 26 -2.25 -6.37 -0.24
N VAL A 27 -1.54 -6.69 -1.31
CA VAL A 27 -2.14 -6.83 -2.65
C VAL A 27 -2.31 -8.33 -2.91
N GLU A 28 -3.53 -8.80 -3.12
CA GLU A 28 -3.85 -10.23 -3.17
C GLU A 28 -3.46 -10.88 -4.50
N HIS A 29 -3.64 -10.18 -5.62
CA HIS A 29 -3.29 -10.70 -6.92
C HIS A 29 -2.05 -9.98 -7.45
N ILE A 30 -0.91 -10.69 -7.42
CA ILE A 30 0.36 -10.26 -8.01
C ILE A 30 0.58 -11.08 -9.28
N PRO A 31 0.68 -10.44 -10.45
CA PRO A 31 0.87 -11.15 -11.71
C PRO A 31 2.27 -11.73 -11.82
N SER A 32 2.42 -12.76 -12.65
CA SER A 32 3.75 -13.28 -13.01
C SER A 32 4.62 -12.15 -13.57
N GLY A 33 5.92 -12.15 -13.25
CA GLY A 33 6.83 -11.08 -13.65
C GLY A 33 6.89 -9.90 -12.67
N ILE A 34 6.08 -9.92 -11.60
CA ILE A 34 6.20 -9.00 -10.47
C ILE A 34 6.47 -9.80 -9.19
N LYS A 35 7.38 -9.28 -8.36
CA LYS A 35 7.62 -9.78 -7.00
C LYS A 35 7.41 -8.65 -6.00
N VAL A 36 6.57 -8.86 -4.99
CA VAL A 36 6.52 -7.97 -3.82
C VAL A 36 7.75 -8.26 -2.96
N LEU A 37 8.50 -7.21 -2.65
CA LEU A 37 9.68 -7.25 -1.79
C LEU A 37 9.30 -6.96 -0.34
N GLU A 38 8.44 -5.96 -0.13
CA GLU A 38 8.07 -5.46 1.20
C GLU A 38 6.70 -4.76 1.13
N TYR A 39 5.99 -4.74 2.26
CA TYR A 39 4.88 -3.82 2.49
C TYR A 39 5.29 -2.79 3.53
N GLY A 40 5.00 -1.51 3.26
CA GLY A 40 5.28 -0.40 4.17
C GLY A 40 4.02 0.38 4.50
N ALA A 41 4.07 1.17 5.57
CA ALA A 41 3.05 2.14 5.91
C ALA A 41 3.71 3.48 6.26
N TYR A 42 3.26 4.58 5.65
CA TYR A 42 3.92 5.89 5.72
C TYR A 42 2.89 7.00 5.94
N ASP A 43 3.29 8.07 6.62
CA ASP A 43 2.42 9.23 6.85
C ASP A 43 2.36 10.12 5.60
N LEU A 44 1.16 10.53 5.23
CA LEU A 44 0.89 11.37 4.05
C LEU A 44 1.64 12.71 4.11
N ASN A 45 1.86 13.28 5.30
CA ASN A 45 2.59 14.53 5.42
C ASN A 45 4.10 14.32 5.22
N GLU A 46 4.65 13.19 5.68
CA GLU A 46 6.06 12.83 5.48
C GLU A 46 6.39 12.54 4.00
N THR A 47 5.38 12.18 3.21
CA THR A 47 5.50 11.91 1.77
C THR A 47 4.96 13.03 0.88
N GLU A 48 4.57 14.17 1.46
CA GLU A 48 3.98 15.32 0.76
C GLU A 48 2.75 14.95 -0.12
N GLY A 49 1.97 13.97 0.33
CA GLY A 49 0.79 13.44 -0.37
C GLY A 49 0.88 11.93 -0.62
N LEU A 50 0.00 11.42 -1.48
CA LEU A 50 -0.07 10.00 -1.82
C LEU A 50 0.69 9.71 -3.13
N PRO A 51 1.87 9.08 -3.08
CA PRO A 51 2.56 8.62 -4.28
C PRO A 51 1.88 7.36 -4.84
N VAL A 52 0.82 7.55 -5.62
CA VAL A 52 -0.03 6.47 -6.18
C VAL A 52 0.80 5.37 -6.82
N LEU A 53 1.75 5.77 -7.67
CA LEU A 53 2.74 4.89 -8.28
C LEU A 53 4.06 5.66 -8.43
N ALA A 54 5.14 5.12 -7.90
CA ALA A 54 6.43 5.79 -7.91
C ALA A 54 7.57 4.81 -8.21
N LYS A 55 8.54 5.21 -9.04
CA LYS A 55 9.72 4.40 -9.36
C LYS A 55 10.83 4.70 -8.36
N GLU A 56 11.49 3.68 -7.81
CA GLU A 56 12.63 3.90 -6.92
C GLU A 56 13.71 4.77 -7.58
N GLY A 57 14.16 5.81 -6.87
CA GLY A 57 15.11 6.79 -7.38
C GLY A 57 14.52 7.80 -8.37
N GLY A 58 13.21 7.81 -8.59
CA GLY A 58 12.53 8.81 -9.42
C GLY A 58 12.54 10.21 -8.78
N PRO A 59 12.44 11.28 -9.59
CA PRO A 59 12.64 12.66 -9.14
C PRO A 59 11.62 13.14 -8.08
N TYR A 60 10.44 12.52 -8.03
CA TYR A 60 9.36 12.85 -7.09
C TYR A 60 9.02 11.68 -6.16
N THR A 61 9.89 10.68 -6.07
CA THR A 61 9.66 9.51 -5.23
C THR A 61 10.22 9.76 -3.84
N PRO A 62 9.40 9.65 -2.77
CA PRO A 62 9.92 9.76 -1.41
C PRO A 62 11.02 8.73 -1.15
N GLU A 63 12.01 9.11 -0.34
CA GLU A 63 13.05 8.19 0.11
C GLU A 63 12.53 7.26 1.21
N PHE A 64 11.62 6.35 0.86
CA PHE A 64 10.90 5.47 1.80
C PHE A 64 11.80 4.68 2.76
N ALA A 65 13.03 4.35 2.34
CA ALA A 65 14.01 3.67 3.18
C ALA A 65 14.54 4.54 4.34
N LYS A 66 14.42 5.87 4.25
CA LYS A 66 14.78 6.84 5.30
C LYS A 66 13.57 7.27 6.13
N LEU A 67 12.36 7.04 5.64
CA LEU A 67 11.12 7.38 6.34
C LEU A 67 10.79 6.34 7.40
N LYS A 68 10.02 6.76 8.41
CA LYS A 68 9.53 5.84 9.42
C LYS A 68 8.47 4.92 8.82
N ASN A 69 8.73 3.63 8.82
CA ASN A 69 7.74 2.63 8.45
C ASN A 69 6.82 2.31 9.66
N TYR A 70 5.55 2.68 9.55
CA TYR A 70 4.52 2.45 10.57
C TYR A 70 3.91 1.05 10.53
N ALA A 71 4.27 0.20 9.56
CA ALA A 71 3.67 -1.13 9.37
C ALA A 71 3.98 -2.14 10.50
N ALA A 72 4.96 -1.85 11.36
CA ALA A 72 5.35 -2.72 12.47
C ALA A 72 4.34 -2.73 13.63
N LYS A 73 3.37 -1.80 13.66
CA LYS A 73 2.34 -1.70 14.69
C LYS A 73 0.98 -1.43 14.05
N PRO A 74 -0.13 -1.78 14.73
CA PRO A 74 -1.45 -1.42 14.24
C PRO A 74 -1.59 0.09 14.03
N VAL A 75 -2.13 0.48 12.87
CA VAL A 75 -2.38 1.88 12.51
C VAL A 75 -3.81 2.24 12.87
N LYS A 76 -3.97 3.19 13.79
CA LYS A 76 -5.29 3.63 14.24
C LYS A 76 -5.92 4.60 13.25
N VAL A 77 -7.13 4.30 12.79
CA VAL A 77 -7.95 5.21 11.97
C VAL A 77 -9.16 5.67 12.80
N PRO A 78 -9.27 6.97 13.14
CA PRO A 78 -10.37 7.48 13.95
C PRO A 78 -11.73 7.27 13.27
N ALA A 79 -12.81 7.23 14.07
CA ALA A 79 -14.18 7.14 13.57
C ALA A 79 -14.53 8.33 12.66
N GLY A 80 -15.13 8.07 11.51
CA GLY A 80 -15.56 9.10 10.54
C GLY A 80 -14.40 9.88 9.89
N LYS A 81 -13.18 9.33 9.90
CA LYS A 81 -11.97 10.00 9.38
C LYS A 81 -11.21 9.13 8.39
N GLU A 82 -10.48 9.82 7.52
CA GLU A 82 -9.44 9.22 6.68
C GLU A 82 -8.17 8.98 7.50
N SER A 83 -7.43 7.93 7.18
CA SER A 83 -6.13 7.64 7.77
C SER A 83 -5.10 8.67 7.30
N THR A 84 -4.26 9.18 8.21
CA THR A 84 -3.07 9.96 7.81
C THR A 84 -1.93 9.07 7.32
N VAL A 85 -2.01 7.77 7.61
CA VAL A 85 -1.03 6.77 7.17
C VAL A 85 -1.62 5.93 6.05
N PHE A 86 -0.89 5.80 4.95
CA PHE A 86 -1.24 4.92 3.83
C PHE A 86 -0.29 3.73 3.80
N TYR A 87 -0.74 2.64 3.16
CA TYR A 87 0.06 1.44 2.95
C TYR A 87 0.57 1.41 1.51
N LEU A 88 1.72 0.79 1.29
CA LEU A 88 2.24 0.55 -0.05
C LEU A 88 2.88 -0.82 -0.18
N ALA A 89 2.98 -1.29 -1.42
CA ALA A 89 3.75 -2.47 -1.80
C ALA A 89 5.01 -2.03 -2.56
N LYS A 90 6.19 -2.42 -2.08
CA LYS A 90 7.44 -2.32 -2.81
C LYS A 90 7.55 -3.51 -3.75
N MET A 91 7.45 -3.27 -5.04
CA MET A 91 7.40 -4.28 -6.10
C MET A 91 8.66 -4.23 -6.96
N LYS A 92 9.11 -5.40 -7.42
CA LYS A 92 10.19 -5.55 -8.39
C LYS A 92 9.69 -6.22 -9.66
N ILE A 93 9.97 -5.64 -10.81
CA ILE A 93 9.72 -6.28 -12.11
C ILE A 93 10.82 -7.32 -12.35
N THR A 94 10.44 -8.59 -12.35
CA THR A 94 11.32 -9.75 -12.59
C THR A 94 11.26 -10.25 -14.03
N ALA A 95 10.14 -10.02 -14.72
CA ALA A 95 9.91 -10.29 -16.15
C ALA A 95 8.75 -9.40 -16.64
N PRO A 96 8.49 -9.26 -17.96
CA PRO A 96 7.36 -8.50 -18.47
C PRO A 96 6.04 -9.09 -17.93
N PRO A 97 5.28 -8.35 -17.12
CA PRO A 97 4.03 -8.87 -16.59
C PRO A 97 2.95 -8.87 -17.68
N LYS A 98 2.07 -9.88 -17.61
CA LYS A 98 1.00 -10.13 -18.61
C LYS A 98 -0.40 -9.84 -18.07
N GLU A 99 -0.49 -9.53 -16.78
CA GLU A 99 -1.71 -9.30 -16.02
C GLU A 99 -1.47 -8.13 -15.07
N THR A 100 -2.56 -7.61 -14.49
CA THR A 100 -2.52 -6.43 -13.62
C THR A 100 -2.40 -6.82 -12.15
N ALA A 101 -1.61 -6.11 -11.34
CA ALA A 101 -1.65 -6.27 -9.89
C ALA A 101 -2.95 -5.67 -9.34
N ARG A 102 -3.71 -6.40 -8.53
CA ARG A 102 -5.04 -5.96 -8.09
C ARG A 102 -5.49 -6.55 -6.76
N LYS A 103 -6.59 -6.00 -6.24
CA LYS A 103 -7.26 -6.36 -4.98
C LYS A 103 -6.41 -6.04 -3.75
N CYS A 104 -6.78 -5.00 -3.02
CA CYS A 104 -6.05 -4.52 -1.84
C CYS A 104 -6.76 -4.99 -0.58
N ARG A 105 -6.17 -5.95 0.12
CA ARG A 105 -6.69 -6.52 1.36
C ARG A 105 -6.17 -5.73 2.55
N PHE A 106 -7.08 -5.40 3.46
CA PHE A 106 -6.81 -4.84 4.77
C PHE A 106 -7.35 -5.78 5.85
N GLU A 107 -6.50 -6.08 6.84
CA GLU A 107 -6.89 -6.74 8.07
C GLU A 107 -6.91 -5.69 9.17
N TYR A 108 -7.97 -5.64 9.95
CA TYR A 108 -8.14 -4.63 10.99
C TYR A 108 -8.95 -5.14 12.17
N GLU A 109 -8.75 -4.51 13.32
CA GLU A 109 -9.50 -4.79 14.53
C GLU A 109 -10.42 -3.63 14.90
N GLN A 110 -11.59 -3.95 15.44
CA GLN A 110 -12.50 -2.98 16.03
C GLN A 110 -13.23 -3.57 17.23
N GLY A 111 -13.02 -2.99 18.41
CA GLY A 111 -13.68 -3.44 19.64
C GLY A 111 -13.37 -4.91 19.98
N GLY A 112 -12.12 -5.33 19.77
CA GLY A 112 -11.66 -6.70 20.06
C GLY A 112 -12.10 -7.76 19.05
N ARG A 113 -12.62 -7.36 17.89
CA ARG A 113 -12.98 -8.28 16.79
C ARG A 113 -12.11 -8.00 15.57
N ALA A 114 -11.62 -9.07 14.95
CA ALA A 114 -10.87 -9.00 13.71
C ALA A 114 -11.80 -9.01 12.49
N TYR A 115 -11.45 -8.22 11.49
CA TYR A 115 -12.13 -8.10 10.21
C TYR A 115 -11.13 -8.14 9.07
N ILE A 116 -11.60 -8.57 7.90
CA ILE A 116 -10.86 -8.55 6.65
C ILE A 116 -11.74 -7.86 5.62
N GLN A 117 -11.18 -6.90 4.91
CA GLN A 117 -11.84 -6.23 3.79
C GLN A 117 -10.90 -6.18 2.60
N THR A 118 -11.39 -6.57 1.43
CA THR A 118 -10.68 -6.41 0.16
C THR A 118 -11.33 -5.27 -0.61
N LEU A 119 -10.53 -4.25 -0.94
CA LEU A 119 -10.92 -3.12 -1.76
C LEU A 119 -10.49 -3.34 -3.21
N ASP A 120 -11.25 -2.81 -4.14
CA ASP A 120 -10.83 -2.71 -5.53
C ASP A 120 -9.70 -1.71 -5.64
N CYS A 121 -8.57 -2.19 -6.13
CA CYS A 121 -7.39 -1.41 -6.48
C CYS A 121 -6.70 -2.14 -7.63
N GLU A 122 -6.06 -1.39 -8.50
CA GLU A 122 -5.41 -1.96 -9.68
C GLU A 122 -4.18 -1.14 -10.07
N LEU A 123 -3.12 -1.84 -10.49
CA LEU A 123 -1.90 -1.26 -11.05
C LEU A 123 -1.40 -2.09 -12.24
N ASP A 124 -1.32 -1.43 -13.40
CA ASP A 124 -0.75 -1.99 -14.61
C ASP A 124 0.68 -1.46 -14.82
N LEU A 125 1.67 -2.35 -14.72
CA LEU A 125 3.07 -2.05 -14.99
C LEU A 125 3.47 -2.68 -16.32
N LYS A 126 3.73 -1.87 -17.34
CA LYS A 126 4.19 -2.37 -18.64
C LYS A 126 5.65 -1.99 -18.84
N VAL A 127 6.41 -2.90 -19.43
CA VAL A 127 7.74 -2.60 -19.96
C VAL A 127 7.61 -2.32 -21.44
N ALA A 128 8.33 -1.31 -21.95
CA ALA A 128 8.42 -1.09 -23.39
C ALA A 128 9.09 -2.30 -24.05
N GLU A 129 8.54 -2.72 -25.19
CA GLU A 129 9.16 -3.72 -26.08
C GLU A 129 10.43 -3.18 -26.74
#